data_AF-A0A2A5T7V4-F1
#
_entry.id   AF-A0A2A5T7V4-F1
#
_cell.length_a   1.000
_cell.length_b   1.000
_cell.length_c   1.000
_cell.angle_alpha   90.00
_cell.angle_beta   90.00
_cell.angle_gamma   90.00
#
_symmetry.space_group_name_H-M   'P 1'
#
loop_
_entity.id
_entity.type
_entity.pdbx_description
1 polymer ?
#
loop_
_entity_poly.entity_id
_entity_poly.type
_entity_poly.pdbx_seq_one_letter_code
_entity_poly.pdbx_strand_id
1 'polypeptide(L)'
;MMTIVITFHQSRYRDFKTYYIHFVCCYLTNELPALVSYTQMLKYMQGIFILLYYYLTHHQVKPTGIAFVDSSKLQVCHNLRILRH
;
A
#
# COMPACT_ATOMS: atom_id res chain seq x y z
N MET A 1 -1.14 4.28 12.35
CA MET A 1 -0.55 5.09 11.26
C MET A 1 -0.09 4.25 10.07
N MET A 2 0.71 3.20 10.25
CA MET A 2 1.03 2.25 9.14
C MET A 2 -0.23 1.70 8.46
N THR A 3 -1.25 1.33 9.23
CA THR A 3 -2.53 0.81 8.72
C THR A 3 -3.17 1.75 7.72
N ILE A 4 -3.12 3.08 7.95
CA ILE A 4 -3.68 4.09 7.05
C ILE A 4 -2.95 4.08 5.69
N VAL A 5 -1.64 3.86 5.69
CA VAL A 5 -0.83 3.78 4.46
C VAL A 5 -1.09 2.46 3.72
N ILE A 6 -1.18 1.34 4.43
CA ILE A 6 -1.48 0.04 3.82
C ILE A 6 -2.87 0.06 3.18
N THR A 7 -3.87 0.54 3.91
CA THR A 7 -5.25 0.66 3.42
C THR A 7 -5.36 1.66 2.28
N PHE A 8 -4.58 2.75 2.27
CA PHE A 8 -4.48 3.64 1.10
C PHE A 8 -4.09 2.86 -0.16
N HIS A 9 -3.01 2.08 -0.11
CA HIS A 9 -2.56 1.29 -1.27
C HIS A 9 -3.57 0.23 -1.71
N GLN A 10 -4.37 -0.32 -0.79
CA GLN A 10 -5.43 -1.28 -1.11
C GLN A 10 -6.73 -0.62 -1.62
N SER A 11 -7.00 0.62 -1.20
CA SER A 11 -8.27 1.34 -1.45
C SER A 11 -8.43 1.88 -2.88
N ARG A 12 -7.40 1.78 -3.73
CA ARG A 12 -7.38 2.25 -5.13
C ARG A 12 -7.64 3.75 -5.32
N TYR A 13 -7.58 4.56 -4.25
CA TYR A 13 -7.63 6.01 -4.39
C TYR A 13 -6.43 6.54 -5.18
N ARG A 14 -6.66 7.52 -6.04
CA ARG A 14 -5.63 8.08 -6.91
C ARG A 14 -4.58 8.89 -6.15
N ASP A 15 -5.00 9.64 -5.15
CA ASP A 15 -4.14 10.49 -4.34
C ASP A 15 -4.43 10.34 -2.85
N PHE A 16 -3.38 10.44 -2.05
CA PHE A 16 -3.44 10.25 -0.60
C PHE A 16 -4.30 11.31 0.10
N LYS A 17 -4.34 12.53 -0.45
CA LYS A 17 -5.11 13.63 0.13
C LYS A 17 -6.60 13.35 0.08
N THR A 18 -7.11 12.93 -1.06
CA THR A 18 -8.53 12.57 -1.24
C THR A 18 -8.89 11.38 -0.37
N TYR A 19 -8.04 10.35 -0.34
CA TYR A 19 -8.19 9.22 0.55
C TYR A 19 -8.28 9.65 2.03
N TYR A 20 -7.35 10.49 2.48
CA TYR A 20 -7.29 10.91 3.87
C TYR A 20 -8.52 11.72 4.29
N ILE A 21 -8.92 12.69 3.47
CA ILE A 21 -10.03 13.59 3.81
C ILE A 21 -11.38 12.88 3.70
N HIS A 22 -11.61 12.12 2.63
CA HIS A 22 -12.93 11.55 2.35
C HIS A 22 -13.15 10.18 2.99
N PHE A 23 -12.10 9.40 3.21
CA PHE A 23 -12.22 8.08 3.81
C PHE A 23 -11.78 8.09 5.28
N VAL A 24 -10.55 8.52 5.56
CA VAL A 24 -9.99 8.40 6.92
C VAL A 24 -10.69 9.35 7.90
N CYS A 25 -10.82 10.64 7.57
CA CYS A 25 -11.47 11.62 8.44
C CYS A 25 -13.00 11.44 8.58
N CYS A 26 -13.64 10.71 7.66
CA CYS A 26 -15.08 10.49 7.71
C CYS A 26 -15.45 9.18 8.39
N TYR A 27 -14.71 8.10 8.11
CA TYR A 27 -15.08 6.75 8.53
C TYR A 27 -14.18 6.18 9.63
N LEU A 28 -12.90 6.57 9.70
CA LEU A 28 -11.96 6.02 10.68
C LEU A 28 -11.81 6.87 11.95
N THR A 29 -12.43 8.04 12.01
CA THR A 29 -12.32 8.95 13.17
C THR A 29 -12.85 8.34 14.47
N ASN A 30 -13.87 7.48 14.37
CA ASN A 30 -14.41 6.76 15.53
C ASN A 30 -13.50 5.61 16.01
N GLU A 31 -12.75 5.00 15.09
CA GLU A 31 -11.83 3.90 15.41
C GLU A 31 -10.43 4.41 15.82
N LEU A 32 -10.09 5.64 15.43
CA LEU A 32 -8.82 6.29 15.70
C LEU A 32 -9.07 7.63 16.42
N PRO A 33 -9.35 7.62 17.72
CA PRO A 33 -9.69 8.83 18.48
C PRO A 33 -8.56 9.88 18.52
N ALA A 34 -7.32 9.46 18.23
CA ALA A 34 -6.15 10.34 18.11
C ALA A 34 -5.73 10.52 16.64
N LEU A 35 -6.69 10.76 15.74
CA LEU A 35 -6.39 11.02 14.33
C LEU A 35 -5.68 12.37 14.20
N VAL A 36 -4.45 12.33 13.70
CA VAL A 36 -3.65 13.52 13.44
C VAL A 36 -4.17 14.29 12.22
N SER A 37 -3.85 15.58 12.11
CA SER A 37 -4.22 16.35 10.91
C SER A 37 -3.49 15.81 9.66
N TYR A 38 -4.04 16.05 8.46
CA TYR A 38 -3.40 15.69 7.19
C TYR A 38 -1.95 16.21 7.11
N THR A 39 -1.72 17.45 7.55
CA THR A 39 -0.39 18.07 7.53
C THR A 39 0.59 17.37 8.48
N GLN A 40 0.13 16.92 9.65
CA GLN A 40 0.94 16.08 10.53
C GLN A 40 1.21 14.70 9.91
N MET A 41 0.20 14.08 9.30
CA MET A 41 0.38 12.80 8.60
C MET A 41 1.46 12.87 7.52
N LEU A 42 1.50 13.96 6.75
CA LEU A 42 2.56 14.17 5.76
C LEU A 42 3.96 14.21 6.39
N LYS A 43 4.10 14.80 7.58
CA LYS A 43 5.39 14.79 8.31
C LYS A 43 5.76 13.38 8.76
N TYR A 44 4.78 12.59 9.22
CA TYR A 44 5.03 11.21 9.65
C TYR A 44 5.28 10.25 8.48
N MET A 45 4.72 10.50 7.29
CA MET A 45 4.85 9.64 6.10
C MET A 45 6.30 9.23 5.83
N GLN A 46 7.24 10.18 5.89
CA GLN A 46 8.66 9.91 5.66
C GLN A 46 9.24 8.87 6.63
N GLY A 47 8.85 8.92 7.90
CA GLY A 47 9.26 7.94 8.91
C GLY A 47 8.47 6.63 8.86
N ILE A 48 7.19 6.68 8.48
CA ILE A 48 6.32 5.50 8.40
C ILE A 48 6.82 4.53 7.34
N PHE A 49 7.33 5.01 6.20
CA PHE A 49 7.90 4.13 5.18
C PHE A 49 9.09 3.31 5.70
N ILE A 50 9.98 3.94 6.46
CA ILE A 50 11.13 3.27 7.08
C ILE A 50 10.65 2.21 8.08
N LEU A 51 9.69 2.57 8.92
CA LEU A 51 9.15 1.67 9.93
C LEU A 51 8.37 0.51 9.30
N LEU A 52 7.66 0.75 8.19
CA LEU A 52 6.96 -0.28 7.42
C LEU A 52 7.95 -1.23 6.73
N TYR A 53 9.03 -0.70 6.17
CA TYR A 53 10.10 -1.50 5.58
C TYR A 53 10.76 -2.39 6.64
N TYR A 54 11.10 -1.82 7.79
CA TYR A 54 11.65 -2.58 8.92
C TYR A 54 10.69 -3.67 9.39
N TYR A 55 9.40 -3.34 9.54
CA TYR A 55 8.38 -4.32 9.91
C TYR A 55 8.31 -5.48 8.91
N LEU A 56 8.24 -5.19 7.61
CA LEU A 56 8.15 -6.23 6.57
C LEU A 56 9.39 -7.10 6.52
N THR A 57 10.59 -6.50 6.60
CA THR A 57 11.86 -7.25 6.59
C THR A 57 12.06 -8.07 7.86
N HIS A 58 11.61 -7.59 9.02
CA HIS A 58 11.65 -8.36 10.26
C HIS A 58 10.69 -9.56 10.23
N HIS A 59 9.53 -9.42 9.60
CA HIS A 59 8.55 -10.50 9.46
C HIS A 59 8.81 -11.43 8.25
N GLN A 60 9.84 -11.16 7.44
CA GLN A 60 10.23 -12.07 6.37
C GLN A 60 10.87 -13.34 6.94
N VAL A 61 10.34 -14.49 6.52
CA VAL A 61 10.95 -15.79 6.81
C VAL A 61 12.27 -15.89 6.06
N LYS A 62 13.30 -16.49 6.67
CA LYS A 62 14.57 -16.77 6.01
C LYS A 62 14.31 -17.55 4.70
N PRO A 63 14.75 -17.03 3.54
CA PRO A 63 14.51 -17.70 2.27
C PRO A 63 15.25 -19.04 2.27
N THR A 64 14.51 -20.14 2.08
CA THR A 64 15.05 -21.51 2.13
C THR A 64 15.63 -21.96 0.79
N GLY A 65 16.14 -21.02 -0.01
CA GLY A 65 16.67 -21.24 -1.36
C GLY A 65 15.62 -21.22 -2.48
N ILE A 66 14.32 -21.30 -2.15
CA ILE A 66 13.21 -21.21 -3.10
C ILE A 66 12.23 -20.15 -2.59
N ALA A 67 11.94 -19.16 -3.43
CA ALA A 67 10.94 -18.13 -3.15
C ALA A 67 9.86 -18.17 -4.24
N PHE A 68 8.60 -18.30 -3.83
CA PHE A 68 7.46 -18.24 -4.74
C PHE A 68 6.79 -16.88 -4.60
N VAL A 69 6.71 -16.15 -5.71
CA VAL A 69 5.86 -14.97 -5.83
C VAL A 69 4.61 -15.42 -6.56
N ASP A 70 3.48 -15.49 -5.86
CA ASP A 70 2.19 -15.77 -6.49
C ASP A 70 1.75 -14.55 -7.29
N SER A 71 2.13 -14.53 -8.56
CA SER A 71 1.65 -13.54 -9.51
C SER A 71 0.35 -14.06 -10.10
N SER A 72 -0.73 -13.30 -9.96
CA SER A 72 -1.95 -13.56 -10.74
C SER A 72 -1.56 -13.75 -12.20
N LYS A 73 -2.04 -14.82 -12.85
CA LYS A 73 -1.74 -15.08 -14.27
C LYS A 73 -1.92 -13.79 -15.06
N LEU A 74 -0.81 -13.24 -15.56
CA LEU A 74 -0.84 -12.12 -16.50
C LEU A 74 -1.57 -12.63 -17.73
N GLN A 75 -2.83 -12.24 -17.87
CA GLN A 75 -3.61 -12.51 -19.07
C GLN A 75 -2.98 -11.64 -20.16
N VAL A 76 -1.96 -12.19 -20.83
CA VAL A 76 -1.31 -11.52 -21.96
C VAL A 76 -2.42 -11.24 -22.97
N CYS A 77 -2.67 -9.97 -23.26
CA CYS A 77 -3.59 -9.56 -24.31
C CYS A 77 -3.27 -10.33 -25.59
N HIS A 78 -4.30 -10.63 -26.38
CA HIS A 78 -4.19 -11.33 -27.67
C HIS A 78 -2.91 -10.95 -28.41
N ASN A 79 -2.15 -11.97 -28.80
CA ASN A 79 -0.85 -11.87 -29.45
C ASN A 79 -0.98 -11.32 -30.89
N LEU A 80 -1.45 -10.09 -31.06
CA LEU A 80 -1.69 -9.44 -32.35
C LEU A 80 -0.39 -9.18 -33.14
N ARG A 81 0.79 -9.38 -32.54
CA ARG A 81 2.11 -9.16 -33.16
C ARG A 81 2.87 -10.45 -33.53
N ILE A 82 2.39 -11.64 -33.20
CA ILE A 82 3.12 -12.89 -33.54
C ILE A 82 3.12 -13.17 -35.05
N LEU A 83 2.08 -12.75 -35.78
CA LEU A 83 1.94 -12.99 -37.22
C LEU A 83 2.69 -12.00 -38.12
N ARG A 84 3.55 -11.13 -37.57
CA ARG A 84 4.34 -10.14 -38.34
C ARG A 84 5.79 -10.54 -38.61
N HIS A 85 6.15 -11.81 -38.40
CA HIS A 85 7.45 -12.36 -38.77
C HIS A 85 7.38 -13.13 -40.09
#